data_AF-A0AAF0TY28-F1
#
_entry.id   AF-A0AAF0TY28-F1
#
_cell.length_a   1.000
_cell.length_b   1.000
_cell.length_c   1.000
_cell.angle_alpha   90.00
_cell.angle_beta   90.00
_cell.angle_gamma   90.00
#
_symmetry.space_group_name_H-M   'P 1'
#
loop_
_entity.id
_entity.type
_entity.pdbx_description
1 polymer ?
#
loop_
_entity_poly.entity_id
_entity_poly.type
_entity_poly.pdbx_seq_one_letter_code
_entity_poly.pdbx_strand_id
1 'polypeptide(L)'
;MLKTNKLEVAVQIFYPTLFPSARAVLTLVHYEIATKSPLAVIGTKAVLLRSRDLTVEQGLDYVATWNSGTLLSDDLKEAISAHSQKRKPKFAKL
;
A
#
# COMPACT_ATOMS: atom_id res chain seq x y z
N MET A 1 -41.40 12.27 -0.26
CA MET A 1 -41.00 10.88 0.07
C MET A 1 -39.95 10.46 -0.95
N LEU A 2 -38.66 10.52 -0.57
CA LEU A 2 -37.53 10.29 -1.48
C LEU A 2 -37.42 8.79 -1.79
N LYS A 3 -37.43 8.42 -3.08
CA LYS A 3 -37.18 7.05 -3.54
C LYS A 3 -35.67 6.80 -3.48
N THR A 4 -35.17 6.13 -2.44
CA THR A 4 -33.76 5.71 -2.35
C THR A 4 -33.45 4.65 -3.40
N ASN A 5 -32.34 4.84 -4.12
CA ASN A 5 -31.88 3.93 -5.17
C ASN A 5 -31.28 2.65 -4.56
N LYS A 6 -31.42 1.49 -5.23
CA LYS A 6 -30.76 0.22 -4.85
C LYS A 6 -29.25 0.38 -4.55
N LEU A 7 -28.57 1.29 -5.24
CA LEU A 7 -27.16 1.59 -5.00
C LEU A 7 -26.91 2.30 -3.66
N GLU A 8 -27.79 3.22 -3.25
CA GLU A 8 -27.68 3.90 -1.95
C GLU A 8 -27.97 2.93 -0.80
N VAL A 9 -28.94 2.04 -0.97
CA VAL A 9 -29.25 0.98 0.01
C VAL A 9 -28.08 0.00 0.16
N ALA A 10 -27.42 -0.35 -0.95
CA ALA A 10 -26.22 -1.18 -0.92
C ALA A 10 -25.08 -0.49 -0.16
N VAL A 11 -24.82 0.79 -0.41
CA VAL A 11 -23.78 1.56 0.31
C VAL A 11 -24.10 1.64 1.81
N GLN A 12 -25.35 1.95 2.18
CA GLN A 12 -25.76 2.13 3.58
C GLN A 12 -25.72 0.83 4.40
N ILE A 13 -26.00 -0.33 3.79
CA ILE A 13 -26.01 -1.64 4.46
C ILE A 13 -24.61 -2.29 4.44
N PHE A 14 -23.86 -2.10 3.36
CA PHE A 14 -22.57 -2.77 3.15
C PHE A 14 -21.42 -2.10 3.91
N TYR A 15 -21.42 -0.77 4.07
CA TYR A 15 -20.34 -0.09 4.80
C TYR A 15 -20.22 -0.47 6.28
N PRO A 16 -21.30 -0.52 7.08
CA PRO A 16 -21.24 -0.93 8.48
C PRO A 16 -20.89 -2.42 8.67
N THR A 17 -21.20 -3.27 7.68
CA THR A 17 -20.91 -4.71 7.73
C THR A 17 -19.48 -5.04 7.28
N LEU A 18 -18.97 -4.34 6.26
CA LEU A 18 -17.59 -4.52 5.79
C LEU A 18 -16.56 -3.91 6.75
N PHE A 19 -16.92 -2.81 7.44
CA PHE A 19 -16.06 -2.08 8.36
C PHE A 19 -16.79 -1.80 9.69
N PRO A 20 -16.94 -2.82 10.55
CA PRO A 20 -17.75 -2.73 11.76
C PRO A 20 -17.23 -1.72 12.80
N SER A 21 -15.97 -1.29 12.68
CA SER A 21 -15.41 -0.19 13.48
C SER A 21 -14.15 0.39 12.83
N ALA A 22 -13.79 1.61 13.23
CA ALA A 22 -12.50 2.21 12.86
C ALA A 22 -11.31 1.33 13.29
N ARG A 23 -11.43 0.61 14.41
CA ARG A 23 -10.43 -0.34 14.86
C ARG A 23 -10.30 -1.52 13.89
N ALA A 24 -11.42 -2.06 13.41
CA ALA A 24 -11.41 -3.14 12.43
C ALA A 24 -10.72 -2.70 11.13
N VAL A 25 -11.03 -1.49 10.63
CA VAL A 25 -10.35 -0.92 9.45
C VAL A 25 -8.85 -0.82 9.67
N LEU A 26 -8.43 -0.24 10.80
CA LEU A 26 -7.01 -0.07 11.13
C LEU A 26 -6.28 -1.42 11.18
N THR A 27 -6.89 -2.43 11.80
CA THR A 27 -6.33 -3.78 11.88
C THR A 27 -6.17 -4.40 10.50
N LEU A 28 -7.19 -4.32 9.63
CA LEU A 28 -7.11 -4.84 8.27
C LEU A 28 -6.01 -4.16 7.45
N VAL A 29 -5.94 -2.84 7.49
CA VAL A 29 -4.91 -2.06 6.80
C VAL A 29 -3.52 -2.41 7.32
N HIS A 30 -3.36 -2.54 8.65
CA HIS A 30 -2.09 -2.91 9.25
C HIS A 30 -1.61 -4.29 8.78
N TYR A 31 -2.51 -5.29 8.79
CA TYR A 31 -2.17 -6.63 8.31
C TYR A 31 -1.79 -6.60 6.83
N GLU A 32 -2.53 -5.88 5.99
CA GLU A 32 -2.23 -5.80 4.56
C GLU A 32 -0.84 -5.20 4.30
N ILE A 33 -0.50 -4.10 4.99
CA ILE A 33 0.82 -3.46 4.87
C ILE A 33 1.93 -4.39 5.37
N ALA A 34 1.69 -5.13 6.45
CA ALA A 34 2.67 -6.07 7.02
C ALA A 34 3.01 -7.25 6.08
N THR A 35 2.20 -7.51 5.04
CA THR A 35 2.51 -8.53 4.01
C THR A 35 3.43 -8.03 2.90
N LYS A 36 3.74 -6.73 2.85
CA LYS A 36 4.55 -6.11 1.79
C LYS A 36 6.03 -6.06 2.19
N SER A 37 6.89 -5.77 1.22
CA SER A 37 8.31 -5.50 1.45
C SER A 37 8.45 -4.32 2.43
N PRO A 38 9.15 -4.49 3.57
CA PRO A 38 9.41 -3.39 4.49
C PRO A 38 10.16 -2.24 3.80
N LEU A 39 11.10 -2.55 2.91
CA LEU A 39 11.84 -1.55 2.14
C LEU A 39 10.89 -0.75 1.21
N ALA A 40 9.99 -1.42 0.50
CA ALA A 40 9.03 -0.78 -0.39
C ALA A 40 8.02 0.09 0.38
N VAL A 41 7.55 -0.35 1.54
CA VAL A 41 6.63 0.43 2.40
C VAL A 41 7.31 1.72 2.87
N ILE A 42 8.55 1.63 3.36
CA ILE A 42 9.30 2.80 3.84
C ILE A 42 9.61 3.75 2.68
N GLY A 43 10.09 3.23 1.54
CA GLY A 43 10.40 4.02 0.36
C GLY A 43 9.16 4.76 -0.17
N THR A 44 8.02 4.07 -0.27
CA THR A 44 6.74 4.68 -0.68
C THR A 44 6.35 5.82 0.28
N LYS A 45 6.45 5.59 1.60
CA LYS A 45 6.16 6.63 2.59
C LYS A 45 7.11 7.82 2.46
N ALA A 46 8.41 7.58 2.26
CA ALA A 46 9.40 8.63 2.11
C ALA A 46 9.11 9.50 0.88
N VAL A 47 8.82 8.87 -0.27
CA VAL A 47 8.39 9.55 -1.49
C VAL A 47 7.14 10.39 -1.23
N LEU A 48 6.07 9.80 -0.69
CA LEU A 48 4.82 10.53 -0.44
C LEU A 48 5.01 11.74 0.49
N LEU A 49 5.83 11.60 1.53
CA LEU A 49 6.10 12.70 2.45
C LEU A 49 6.90 13.81 1.78
N ARG A 50 7.94 13.46 1.01
CA ARG A 50 8.81 14.44 0.38
C ARG A 50 8.13 15.18 -0.77
N SER A 51 7.31 14.49 -1.56
CA SER A 51 6.64 15.06 -2.74
C SER A 51 5.63 16.17 -2.41
N ARG A 52 5.21 16.32 -1.14
CA ARG A 52 4.30 17.41 -0.72
C ARG A 52 4.91 18.80 -0.87
N ASP A 53 6.23 18.89 -0.75
CA ASP A 53 6.98 20.14 -0.70
C ASP A 53 7.89 20.33 -1.94
N LEU A 54 7.78 19.44 -2.93
CA LEU A 54 8.60 19.45 -4.14
C LEU A 54 7.78 19.87 -5.36
N THR A 55 8.45 20.45 -6.36
CA THR A 55 7.87 20.51 -7.70
C THR A 55 7.72 19.10 -8.28
N VAL A 56 6.91 18.96 -9.33
CA VAL A 56 6.73 17.65 -10.00
C VAL A 56 8.07 17.09 -10.48
N GLU A 57 8.91 17.92 -11.10
CA GLU A 57 10.22 17.52 -11.61
C GLU A 57 11.14 17.01 -10.48
N GLN A 58 11.25 17.77 -9.39
CA GLN A 58 12.02 17.36 -8.21
C GLN A 58 11.47 16.07 -7.57
N GLY A 59 10.15 15.90 -7.56
CA GLY A 59 9.50 14.69 -7.06
C GLY A 59 9.84 13.46 -7.91
N LEU A 60 9.85 13.59 -9.24
CA LEU A 60 10.25 12.52 -10.15
C LEU A 60 11.73 12.15 -9.97
N ASP A 61 12.61 13.13 -9.82
CA ASP A 61 14.04 12.90 -9.52
C ASP A 61 14.23 12.18 -8.18
N TYR A 62 13.45 12.56 -7.16
CA TYR A 62 13.49 11.90 -5.85
C TYR A 62 13.05 10.43 -5.94
N VAL A 63 11.98 10.15 -6.69
CA VAL A 63 11.50 8.78 -6.95
C VAL A 63 12.56 7.97 -7.69
N ALA A 64 13.16 8.53 -8.75
CA ALA A 64 14.20 7.86 -9.52
C ALA A 64 15.39 7.50 -8.63
N THR A 65 15.85 8.45 -7.80
CA THR A 65 16.95 8.24 -6.85
C THR A 65 16.64 7.10 -5.88
N TRP A 66 15.44 7.09 -5.28
CA TRP A 66 15.03 6.03 -4.36
C TRP A 66 14.97 4.66 -5.05
N ASN A 67 14.37 4.61 -6.24
CA ASN A 67 14.26 3.37 -7.01
C ASN A 67 15.63 2.83 -7.40
N SER A 68 16.53 3.68 -7.90
CA SER A 68 17.91 3.29 -8.23
C SER A 68 18.67 2.74 -7.03
N GLY A 69 18.53 3.36 -5.85
CA GLY A 69 19.19 2.89 -4.62
C GLY A 69 18.64 1.57 -4.08
N THR A 70 17.39 1.22 -4.40
CA THR A 70 16.71 0.02 -3.87
C THR A 70 16.56 -1.11 -4.90
N LEU A 71 16.92 -0.86 -6.16
CA LEU A 71 16.74 -1.80 -7.27
C LEU A 71 17.46 -3.14 -7.05
N LEU A 72 18.63 -3.14 -6.40
CA LEU A 72 19.41 -4.36 -6.16
C LEU A 72 19.13 -5.02 -4.79
N SER A 73 18.03 -4.66 -4.13
CA SER A 73 17.66 -5.18 -2.82
C SER A 73 17.29 -6.67 -2.83
N ASP A 74 17.50 -7.33 -1.70
CA ASP A 74 17.07 -8.72 -1.50
C ASP A 74 15.55 -8.85 -1.45
N ASP A 75 14.85 -7.80 -1.00
CA ASP A 75 13.39 -7.73 -1.06
C ASP A 75 12.89 -7.83 -2.51
N LEU A 76 13.52 -7.13 -3.47
CA LEU A 76 13.13 -7.23 -4.87
C LEU A 76 13.40 -8.63 -5.43
N LYS A 77 14.56 -9.22 -5.13
CA LYS A 77 14.90 -10.59 -5.55
C LYS A 77 13.90 -11.60 -5.01
N GLU A 78 13.53 -11.50 -3.74
CA GLU A 78 12.54 -12.36 -3.10
C GLU A 78 11.15 -12.17 -3.70
N ALA A 79 10.72 -10.93 -3.95
CA ALA A 79 9.43 -10.65 -4.56
C ALA A 79 9.33 -11.30 -5.96
N ILE A 80 10.36 -11.16 -6.79
CA ILE A 80 10.43 -11.78 -8.13
C ILE A 80 10.44 -13.31 -8.02
N SER A 81 11.27 -13.87 -7.14
CA SER A 81 11.38 -15.32 -6.93
C SER A 81 10.07 -15.93 -6.43
N ALA A 82 9.45 -15.32 -5.41
CA ALA A 82 8.19 -15.78 -4.85
C ALA A 82 7.05 -15.72 -5.86
N HIS A 83 7.00 -14.65 -6.67
CA HIS A 83 6.02 -14.52 -7.75
C HIS A 83 6.18 -15.61 -8.81
N SER A 84 7.41 -15.86 -9.27
CA SER A 84 7.72 -16.95 -10.22
C SER A 84 7.32 -18.32 -9.67
N GLN A 85 7.53 -18.54 -8.36
CA GLN A 85 7.18 -19.77 -7.65
C GLN A 85 5.72 -19.84 -7.19
N LYS A 86 4.88 -18.84 -7.50
CA LYS A 86 3.46 -18.75 -7.07
C LYS A 86 3.25 -18.92 -5.56
N ARG A 87 4.20 -18.43 -4.76
CA ARG A 87 4.13 -18.45 -3.30
C ARG A 87 4.07 -17.03 -2.76
N LYS A 88 3.67 -16.90 -1.49
CA LYS A 88 3.79 -15.61 -0.79
C LYS A 88 5.28 -15.28 -0.55
N PRO A 89 5.70 -14.03 -0.78
CA PRO A 89 7.07 -13.61 -0.46
C PRO A 89 7.28 -13.59 1.06
N LYS A 90 8.52 -13.82 1.47
CA LYS A 90 8.98 -13.74 2.85
C LYS A 90 10.10 -12.72 2.94
N PHE A 91 9.74 -11.50 3.32
CA PHE A 91 10.71 -10.42 3.48
C PHE A 91 11.42 -10.53 4.84
N ALA A 92 12.69 -10.15 4.86
CA ALA A 92 13.43 -10.03 6.12
C ALA A 92 12.83 -8.90 6.97
N LYS A 93 12.99 -9.00 8.29
CA LYS A 93 12.75 -7.85 9.16
C LYS A 93 13.92 -6.88 8.97
N LEU A 94 13.61 -5.61 8.77
CA LEU A 94 14.59 -4.52 8.83
C LEU A 94 15.00 -4.25 10.28
#